data_AF-A0A933LCS6-F1
#
_entry.id   AF-A0A933LCS6-F1
#
_cell.length_a   1.000
_cell.length_b   1.000
_cell.length_c   1.000
_cell.angle_alpha   90.00
_cell.angle_beta   90.00
_cell.angle_gamma   90.00
#
_symmetry.space_group_name_H-M   'P 1'
#
loop_
_entity.id
_entity.type
_entity.pdbx_description
1 polymer ?
#
loop_
_entity_poly.entity_id
_entity_poly.type
_entity_poly.pdbx_seq_one_letter_code
_entity_poly.pdbx_strand_id
1 'polypeptide(L)'
;MRRQIVEQLHSFKAKPLSLEKNPVPLTNTLAAKLDRVTWINVYDDNDPISGHLDFYKVDENLKINLGMKWGLAHVGYWEDEKFYEDIAERFFEI
;
A
#
# COMPACT_ATOMS: atom_id res chain seq x y z
N MET A 1 31.88 -0.90 -0.53
CA MET A 1 30.51 -1.45 -0.64
C MET A 1 29.42 -0.37 -0.52
N ARG A 2 29.22 0.31 0.63
CA ARG A 2 28.19 1.37 0.77
C ARG A 2 28.22 2.45 -0.31
N ARG A 3 29.42 2.96 -0.66
CA ARG A 3 29.61 3.96 -1.71
C ARG A 3 29.24 3.46 -3.11
N GLN A 4 29.57 2.21 -3.41
CA GLN A 4 29.24 1.58 -4.71
C GLN A 4 27.74 1.35 -4.87
N ILE A 5 27.04 1.00 -3.78
CA ILE A 5 25.57 0.85 -3.79
C ILE A 5 24.90 2.19 -4.12
N VAL A 6 25.40 3.30 -3.55
CA VAL A 6 24.89 4.64 -3.83
C VAL A 6 25.20 5.08 -5.26
N GLU A 7 26.40 4.77 -5.77
CA GLU A 7 26.83 5.11 -7.13
C GLU A 7 26.12 4.28 -8.23
N GLN A 8 25.56 3.11 -7.91
CA GLN A 8 24.88 2.26 -8.89
C GLN A 8 23.34 2.37 -8.89
N LEU A 9 22.75 3.17 -8.00
CA LEU A 9 21.31 3.46 -7.97
C LEU A 9 20.84 4.45 -9.06
N HIS A 10 21.68 4.75 -10.05
CA HIS A 10 21.39 5.69 -11.15
C HIS A 10 20.62 5.07 -12.33
N SER A 11 19.68 4.14 -12.08
CA SER A 11 18.83 3.54 -13.12
C SER A 11 17.92 4.54 -13.85
N PHE A 12 17.82 5.77 -13.38
CA PHE A 12 17.22 6.90 -14.10
C PHE A 12 18.31 7.94 -14.38
N LYS A 13 18.35 8.46 -15.61
CA LYS A 13 19.32 9.47 -16.10
C LYS A 13 19.59 10.54 -15.03
N ALA A 14 20.66 10.36 -14.26
CA ALA A 14 20.99 11.26 -13.18
C ALA A 14 21.67 12.49 -13.76
N LYS A 15 20.99 13.63 -13.66
CA LYS A 15 21.59 14.94 -13.95
C LYS A 15 22.82 15.10 -13.04
N PRO A 16 23.97 15.60 -13.52
CA PRO A 16 25.14 15.80 -12.69
C PRO A 16 24.77 16.65 -11.47
N LEU A 17 25.11 16.14 -10.27
CA LEU A 17 24.88 16.80 -8.99
C LEU A 17 25.79 18.03 -8.90
N SER A 18 25.34 19.15 -9.46
CA SER A 18 25.94 20.45 -9.21
C SER A 18 25.63 20.84 -7.77
N LEU A 19 26.60 20.63 -6.88
CA LEU A 19 26.50 20.95 -5.45
C LEU A 19 26.61 22.46 -5.17
N GLU A 20 26.83 23.28 -6.20
CA GLU A 20 27.04 24.74 -6.08
C GLU A 20 25.74 25.57 -6.10
N LYS A 21 24.61 24.97 -6.50
CA LYS A 21 23.33 25.66 -6.52
C LYS A 21 22.50 25.25 -5.30
N ASN A 22 22.02 26.25 -4.56
CA ASN A 22 20.98 26.04 -3.56
C ASN A 22 19.87 25.17 -4.19
N PRO A 23 19.53 24.02 -3.59
CA PRO A 23 18.51 23.14 -4.16
C PRO A 23 17.21 23.94 -4.31
N VAL A 24 16.65 23.96 -5.51
CA VAL A 24 15.32 24.51 -5.74
C VAL A 24 14.38 23.73 -4.83
N PRO A 25 13.53 24.39 -4.02
CA PRO A 25 12.53 23.70 -3.23
C PRO A 25 11.64 22.88 -4.17
N LEU A 26 11.80 21.56 -4.15
CA LEU A 26 10.89 20.67 -4.84
C LEU A 26 9.62 20.63 -4.01
N THR A 27 8.59 21.34 -4.46
CA THR A 27 7.23 21.07 -3.98
C THR A 27 6.88 19.65 -4.40
N ASN A 28 6.34 18.85 -3.47
CA ASN A 28 5.87 17.52 -3.79
C ASN A 28 4.87 17.63 -4.95
N THR A 29 5.23 17.08 -6.12
CA THR A 29 4.39 17.14 -7.32
C THR A 29 3.18 16.22 -7.21
N LEU A 30 3.21 15.29 -6.25
CA LEU A 30 2.09 14.44 -5.90
C LEU A 30 1.23 15.19 -4.88
N ALA A 31 0.15 15.81 -5.36
CA ALA A 31 -0.92 16.23 -4.48
C ALA A 31 -1.56 14.97 -3.88
N ALA A 32 -1.50 14.83 -2.55
CA ALA A 32 -2.17 13.74 -1.85
C ALA A 32 -3.69 13.95 -1.97
N LYS A 33 -4.33 13.21 -2.88
CA LYS A 33 -5.79 13.29 -3.12
C LYS A 33 -6.59 12.27 -2.31
N LEU A 34 -5.90 11.36 -1.63
CA LEU A 34 -6.50 10.22 -0.94
C LEU A 34 -6.50 10.40 0.58
N ASP A 35 -6.21 11.59 1.09
CA ASP A 35 -6.21 11.88 2.54
C ASP A 35 -7.58 11.65 3.21
N ARG A 36 -8.65 11.57 2.40
CA ARG A 36 -10.02 11.26 2.85
C ARG A 36 -10.38 9.78 2.73
N VAL A 37 -9.53 8.97 2.11
CA VAL A 37 -9.79 7.54 1.92
C VAL A 37 -9.22 6.79 3.12
N THR A 38 -10.10 6.12 3.84
CA THR A 38 -9.75 5.26 4.96
C THR A 38 -8.88 4.08 4.48
N TRP A 39 -7.73 3.87 5.10
CA TRP A 39 -6.88 2.72 4.84
C TRP A 39 -7.32 1.53 5.68
N ILE A 40 -8.01 0.60 5.03
CA ILE A 40 -8.55 -0.61 5.65
C ILE A 40 -7.73 -1.81 5.23
N ASN A 41 -7.30 -2.60 6.21
CA ASN A 41 -6.73 -3.92 5.98
C ASN A 41 -7.80 -4.99 6.16
N VAL A 42 -8.19 -5.67 5.09
CA VAL A 42 -9.10 -6.81 5.15
C VAL A 42 -8.30 -8.10 5.16
N TYR A 43 -8.56 -9.00 6.11
CA TYR A 43 -7.79 -10.23 6.28
C TYR A 43 -8.62 -11.43 6.74
N ASP A 44 -8.13 -12.64 6.49
CA ASP A 44 -8.66 -13.93 6.93
C ASP A 44 -7.52 -14.72 7.57
N ASP A 45 -7.76 -15.41 8.69
CA ASP A 45 -6.75 -16.21 9.40
C ASP A 45 -6.18 -17.35 8.55
N ASN A 46 -6.92 -17.80 7.52
CA ASN A 46 -6.50 -18.82 6.58
C ASN A 46 -5.68 -18.25 5.40
N ASP A 47 -5.50 -16.93 5.29
CA ASP A 47 -4.63 -16.32 4.31
C ASP A 47 -3.20 -16.13 4.87
N PRO A 48 -2.19 -16.84 4.35
CA PRO A 48 -0.81 -16.69 4.79
C PRO A 48 -0.08 -15.47 4.21
N ILE A 49 -0.69 -14.75 3.27
CA ILE A 49 -0.09 -13.63 2.54
C ILE A 49 -0.64 -12.30 3.08
N SER A 50 -1.96 -12.14 3.13
CA SER A 50 -2.62 -10.90 3.54
C SER A 50 -3.21 -11.05 4.95
N GLY A 51 -2.33 -11.12 5.96
CA GLY A 51 -2.72 -11.23 7.36
C GLY A 51 -3.05 -9.90 8.04
N HIS A 52 -3.34 -9.96 9.34
CA HIS A 52 -3.49 -8.77 10.18
C HIS A 52 -2.22 -7.91 10.15
N LEU A 53 -2.35 -6.61 9.88
CA LEU A 53 -1.21 -5.70 9.78
C LEU A 53 -0.88 -5.07 11.14
N ASP A 54 -0.17 -5.82 11.98
CA ASP A 54 0.20 -5.37 13.34
C ASP A 54 1.26 -4.26 13.38
N PHE A 55 2.14 -4.21 12.38
CA PHE A 55 3.28 -3.29 12.37
C PHE A 55 3.00 -1.97 11.62
N TYR A 56 1.87 -1.89 10.91
CA TYR A 56 1.52 -0.73 10.11
C TYR A 56 0.36 0.01 10.76
N LYS A 57 0.39 1.34 10.68
CA LYS A 57 -0.73 2.17 11.12
C LYS A 57 -1.79 2.21 10.01
N VAL A 58 -2.71 1.25 10.05
CA VAL A 58 -3.95 1.27 9.28
C VAL A 58 -5.05 1.96 10.07
N ASP A 59 -6.09 2.44 9.41
CA ASP A 59 -7.25 3.00 10.09
C ASP A 59 -8.14 1.90 10.68
N GLU A 60 -8.24 0.76 9.98
CA GLU A 60 -9.03 -0.39 10.42
C GLU A 60 -8.39 -1.72 9.97
N ASN A 61 -8.39 -2.72 10.87
CA ASN A 61 -8.13 -4.11 10.52
C ASN A 61 -9.46 -4.87 10.57
N LEU A 62 -10.01 -5.21 9.40
CA LEU A 62 -11.28 -5.91 9.24
C LEU A 62 -11.03 -7.40 9.00
N LYS A 63 -11.43 -8.22 9.96
CA LYS A 63 -11.37 -9.68 9.81
C LYS A 63 -12.60 -10.20 9.08
N ILE A 64 -12.40 -11.00 8.04
CA ILE A 64 -13.44 -11.75 7.34
C ILE A 64 -13.25 -13.25 7.50
N ASN A 65 -14.24 -14.02 7.04
CA ASN A 65 -14.17 -15.47 6.97
C ASN A 65 -14.70 -15.94 5.62
N LEU A 66 -13.79 -16.27 4.71
CA LEU A 66 -14.07 -16.74 3.37
C LEU A 66 -14.49 -18.22 3.32
N GLY A 67 -14.44 -18.93 4.46
CA GLY A 67 -14.76 -20.37 4.52
C GLY A 67 -13.80 -21.26 3.73
N MET A 68 -12.69 -20.70 3.26
CA MET A 68 -11.69 -21.39 2.45
C MET A 68 -10.64 -22.08 3.31
N LYS A 69 -10.00 -23.11 2.73
CA LYS A 69 -8.85 -23.77 3.37
C LYS A 69 -7.66 -22.81 3.46
N TRP A 70 -6.78 -23.08 4.43
CA TRP A 70 -5.51 -22.37 4.57
C TRP A 70 -4.73 -22.30 3.25
N GLY A 71 -4.24 -21.10 2.91
CA GLY A 71 -3.54 -20.81 1.66
C GLY A 71 -4.45 -20.47 0.48
N LEU A 72 -5.68 -20.98 0.45
CA LEU A 72 -6.64 -20.68 -0.61
C LEU A 72 -7.46 -19.42 -0.34
N ALA A 73 -7.62 -19.02 0.93
CA ALA A 73 -8.31 -17.79 1.29
C ALA A 73 -7.76 -16.56 0.56
N HIS A 74 -6.46 -16.52 0.24
CA HIS A 74 -5.85 -15.42 -0.51
C HIS A 74 -6.50 -15.13 -1.87
N VAL A 75 -6.94 -16.16 -2.58
CA VAL A 75 -7.62 -15.97 -3.87
C VAL A 75 -9.13 -15.74 -3.70
N GLY A 76 -9.69 -16.08 -2.53
CA GLY A 76 -11.11 -15.98 -2.25
C GLY A 76 -11.65 -14.56 -2.16
N TYR A 77 -10.83 -13.57 -1.78
CA TYR A 77 -11.26 -12.16 -1.74
C TYR A 77 -11.81 -11.68 -3.07
N TRP A 78 -11.23 -12.14 -4.18
CA TRP A 78 -11.62 -11.69 -5.52
C TRP A 78 -12.97 -12.25 -5.97
N GLU A 79 -13.49 -13.27 -5.27
CA GLU A 79 -14.77 -13.91 -5.52
C GLU A 79 -15.84 -13.53 -4.48
N ASP A 80 -15.47 -12.84 -3.41
CA ASP A 80 -16.38 -12.45 -2.33
C ASP A 80 -17.11 -11.14 -2.67
N GLU A 81 -18.39 -11.24 -3.00
CA GLU A 81 -19.22 -10.06 -3.34
C GLU A 81 -19.31 -9.07 -2.17
N LYS A 82 -19.42 -9.57 -0.94
CA LYS A 82 -19.54 -8.74 0.26
C LYS A 82 -18.31 -7.88 0.51
N PHE A 83 -17.12 -8.42 0.28
CA PHE A 83 -15.87 -7.69 0.34
C PHE A 83 -15.89 -6.47 -0.59
N TYR A 84 -16.40 -6.61 -1.81
CA TYR A 84 -16.53 -5.48 -2.74
C TYR A 84 -17.66 -4.52 -2.36
N GLU A 85 -18.79 -5.02 -1.85
CA GLU A 85 -19.88 -4.19 -1.33
C GLU A 85 -19.37 -3.31 -0.19
N ASP A 86 -18.69 -3.87 0.81
CA ASP A 86 -18.10 -3.14 1.93
C ASP A 86 -17.11 -2.06 1.44
N ILE A 87 -16.24 -2.38 0.48
CA ILE A 87 -15.32 -1.40 -0.11
C ILE A 87 -16.08 -0.28 -0.79
N ALA A 88 -17.12 -0.61 -1.57
CA ALA A 88 -17.91 0.37 -2.30
C ALA A 88 -18.67 1.31 -1.35
N GLU A 89 -19.34 0.77 -0.33
CA GLU A 89 -20.05 1.56 0.69
C GLU A 89 -19.10 2.54 1.38
N ARG A 90 -17.92 2.07 1.79
CA ARG A 90 -16.94 2.89 2.50
C ARG A 90 -16.26 3.92 1.60
N PHE A 91 -16.05 3.60 0.33
CA PHE A 91 -15.43 4.52 -0.63
C PHE A 91 -16.39 5.62 -1.09
N PHE A 92 -17.67 5.30 -1.23
CA PHE A 92 -18.69 6.24 -1.72
C PHE A 92 -19.52 6.90 -0.60
N GLU A 93 -19.32 6.50 0.67
CA GLU A 93 -20.08 6.99 1.83
C GLU A 93 -21.60 6.81 1.68
N ILE A 94 -22.05 5.68 1.11
CA ILE A 94 -23.47 5.36 0.84
C ILE A 94 -24.06 4.56 2.00
#